data_AF-A0A1F7HB31-F1
#
_entry.id   AF-A0A1F7HB31-F1
#
_cell.length_a   1.000
_cell.length_b   1.000
_cell.length_c   1.000
_cell.angle_alpha   90.00
_cell.angle_beta   90.00
_cell.angle_gamma   90.00
#
_symmetry.space_group_name_H-M   'P 1'
#
loop_
_entity.id
_entity.type
_entity.pdbx_description
1 polymer ?
#
loop_
_entity_poly.entity_id
_entity_poly.type
_entity_poly.pdbx_seq_one_letter_code
_entity_poly.pdbx_strand_id
1 'polypeptide(L)'
;MVKILIRFFIAIGAGVLFFPRKILALFTEIVRLINIYIGYIVMAFRLALIVLIGVALAYISFRLYSLYEITPAPRSFSDFPTTHPVHIYDRNGILLYRPIRINTSPTHISALPKDVQKTIAQQIKIRRVIPTLADYALKNEKDKETLRYRLKLIMVSLKLRLNSSNQMLLEHYLNIPFYNGVAQGMDNAALQLLNKHLAAVSRPEALFLTQLPISARPSMKSVKSTPYDYKRAAVAIDFLLSGLKEKYVSSIEGGKGLLVYTTLDVQLQNIQQSSLIEQSVFCEKQDCDSGIITADLSAREVLSVATIGNHLSKVRLERFYKENSLTSVLRITNARGESLYEKVNSVDEPHMVEYVFKNGKFIRREGVS
;
A
#
# COMPACT_ATOMS: atom_id res chain seq x y z
N MET A 1 -8.26 -90.36 13.34
CA MET A 1 -8.43 -88.94 12.96
C MET A 1 -8.61 -88.73 11.45
N VAL A 2 -7.70 -89.21 10.59
CA VAL A 2 -7.74 -88.96 9.13
C VAL A 2 -9.05 -89.44 8.45
N LYS A 3 -9.60 -90.59 8.85
CA LYS A 3 -10.88 -91.10 8.30
C LYS A 3 -12.11 -90.25 8.66
N ILE A 4 -12.07 -89.50 9.77
CA ILE A 4 -13.17 -88.61 10.18
C ILE A 4 -13.09 -87.30 9.39
N LEU A 5 -11.89 -86.78 9.17
CA LEU A 5 -11.66 -85.58 8.36
C LEU A 5 -12.08 -85.80 6.89
N ILE A 6 -11.76 -86.96 6.31
CA ILE A 6 -12.16 -87.33 4.94
C ILE A 6 -13.69 -87.47 4.84
N ARG A 7 -14.36 -88.09 5.83
CA ARG A 7 -15.83 -88.16 5.85
C ARG A 7 -16.49 -86.79 6.02
N PHE A 8 -15.87 -85.87 6.75
CA PHE A 8 -16.35 -84.49 6.91
C PHE A 8 -16.24 -83.70 5.60
N PHE A 9 -15.12 -83.82 4.87
CA PHE A 9 -14.95 -83.19 3.56
C PHE A 9 -15.83 -83.82 2.47
N ILE A 10 -16.07 -85.14 2.50
CA ILE A 10 -17.03 -85.80 1.60
C ILE A 10 -18.46 -85.38 1.95
N ALA A 11 -18.81 -85.18 3.22
CA ALA A 11 -20.14 -84.70 3.61
C ALA A 11 -20.39 -83.24 3.21
N ILE A 12 -19.38 -82.37 3.28
CA ILE A 12 -19.45 -80.99 2.76
C ILE A 12 -19.51 -81.01 1.23
N GLY A 13 -18.69 -81.83 0.55
CA GLY A 13 -18.73 -81.98 -0.90
C GLY A 13 -20.03 -82.62 -1.43
N ALA A 14 -20.60 -83.58 -0.71
CA ALA A 14 -21.88 -84.22 -1.02
C ALA A 14 -23.08 -83.31 -0.70
N GLY A 15 -22.99 -82.52 0.38
CA GLY A 15 -23.98 -81.48 0.69
C GLY A 15 -24.05 -80.42 -0.41
N VAL A 16 -22.91 -80.07 -1.02
CA VAL A 16 -22.82 -79.18 -2.20
C VAL A 16 -23.37 -79.87 -3.47
N LEU A 17 -23.20 -81.19 -3.63
CA LEU A 17 -23.74 -81.99 -4.74
C LEU A 17 -25.26 -82.25 -4.66
N PHE A 18 -25.84 -82.16 -3.47
CA PHE A 18 -27.28 -82.27 -3.22
C PHE A 18 -27.92 -80.92 -2.87
N PHE A 19 -27.35 -79.80 -3.33
CA PHE A 19 -28.09 -78.54 -3.32
C PHE A 19 -29.21 -78.64 -4.35
N PRO A 20 -30.49 -78.67 -3.94
CA PRO A 20 -31.59 -78.76 -4.91
C PRO A 20 -31.50 -77.55 -5.84
N ARG A 21 -31.58 -77.78 -7.16
CA ARG A 21 -31.49 -76.73 -8.20
C ARG A 21 -32.35 -75.50 -7.90
N LYS A 22 -33.48 -75.71 -7.20
CA LYS A 22 -34.38 -74.66 -6.70
C LYS A 22 -33.71 -73.69 -5.71
N ILE A 23 -32.86 -74.16 -4.80
CA ILE A 23 -32.13 -73.30 -3.84
C ILE A 23 -31.04 -72.50 -4.55
N LEU A 24 -30.34 -73.09 -5.53
CA LEU A 24 -29.34 -72.36 -6.31
C LEU A 24 -29.99 -71.26 -7.17
N ALA A 25 -31.15 -71.54 -7.77
CA ALA A 25 -31.94 -70.54 -8.50
C ALA A 25 -32.45 -69.41 -7.57
N LEU A 26 -32.91 -69.75 -6.37
CA LEU A 26 -33.27 -68.78 -5.33
C LEU A 26 -32.08 -67.90 -4.93
N PHE A 27 -30.90 -68.49 -4.74
CA PHE A 27 -29.68 -67.76 -4.42
C PHE A 27 -29.29 -66.79 -5.54
N THR A 28 -29.36 -67.21 -6.81
CA THR A 28 -29.07 -66.31 -7.94
C THR A 28 -30.06 -65.16 -8.06
N GLU A 29 -31.34 -65.38 -7.77
CA GLU A 29 -32.34 -64.30 -7.74
C GLU A 29 -32.12 -63.34 -6.56
N ILE A 30 -31.71 -63.84 -5.39
CA ILE A 30 -31.33 -62.99 -4.25
C ILE A 30 -30.11 -62.12 -4.60
N VAL A 31 -29.07 -62.70 -5.20
CA VAL A 31 -27.88 -61.94 -5.64
C VAL A 31 -28.25 -60.90 -6.70
N ARG A 32 -29.16 -61.24 -7.62
CA ARG A 32 -29.69 -60.31 -8.64
C ARG A 32 -30.40 -59.13 -8.00
N LEU A 33 -31.29 -59.37 -7.03
CA LEU A 33 -32.00 -58.33 -6.28
C LEU A 33 -31.03 -57.44 -5.48
N ILE A 34 -30.02 -58.03 -4.85
CA ILE A 34 -28.97 -57.27 -4.13
C ILE A 34 -28.20 -56.36 -5.09
N ASN A 35 -27.79 -56.86 -6.27
CA ASN A 35 -27.09 -56.05 -7.26
C ASN A 35 -27.94 -54.90 -7.81
N ILE A 36 -29.24 -55.12 -8.03
CA ILE A 36 -30.19 -54.07 -8.42
C ILE A 36 -30.28 -53.00 -7.33
N TYR A 37 -30.42 -53.42 -6.06
CA TYR A 37 -30.49 -52.50 -4.92
C TYR A 37 -29.19 -51.70 -4.72
N ILE A 38 -28.02 -52.35 -4.83
CA ILE A 38 -26.71 -51.68 -4.84
C ILE A 38 -26.63 -50.67 -5.98
N GLY A 39 -27.13 -51.02 -7.17
CA GLY A 39 -27.20 -50.12 -8.32
C GLY A 39 -27.99 -48.84 -8.02
N TYR A 40 -29.17 -48.96 -7.37
CA TYR A 40 -29.95 -47.81 -6.93
C TYR A 40 -29.22 -46.96 -5.89
N ILE A 41 -28.53 -47.58 -4.91
CA ILE A 41 -27.74 -46.86 -3.92
C ILE A 41 -26.62 -46.05 -4.59
N VAL A 42 -25.86 -46.67 -5.51
CA VAL A 42 -24.77 -46.01 -6.23
C VAL A 42 -25.31 -44.87 -7.10
N MET A 43 -26.45 -45.07 -7.76
CA MET A 43 -27.11 -44.03 -8.56
C MET A 43 -27.56 -42.85 -7.68
N ALA A 44 -28.22 -43.11 -6.55
CA ALA A 44 -28.66 -42.08 -5.61
C ALA A 44 -27.47 -41.30 -5.04
N PHE A 45 -26.37 -41.99 -4.71
CA PHE A 45 -25.14 -41.36 -4.26
C PHE A 45 -24.52 -40.45 -5.33
N ARG A 46 -24.48 -40.88 -6.60
CA ARG A 46 -24.01 -40.05 -7.72
C ARG A 46 -24.87 -38.81 -7.89
N LEU A 47 -26.20 -38.95 -7.84
CA LEU A 47 -27.13 -37.82 -7.91
C LEU A 47 -26.93 -36.84 -6.75
N ALA A 48 -26.78 -37.36 -5.53
CA ALA A 48 -26.49 -36.54 -4.35
C ALA A 48 -25.17 -35.77 -4.51
N LEU A 49 -24.12 -36.40 -5.06
CA LEU A 49 -22.84 -35.75 -5.34
C LEU A 49 -22.99 -34.62 -6.38
N ILE A 50 -23.74 -34.86 -7.46
CA ILE A 50 -24.02 -33.84 -8.48
C ILE A 50 -24.77 -32.65 -7.87
N VAL A 51 -25.80 -32.91 -7.06
CA VAL A 51 -26.55 -31.85 -6.36
C VAL A 51 -25.63 -31.08 -5.41
N LEU A 52 -24.78 -31.77 -4.65
CA LEU A 52 -23.83 -31.15 -3.73
C LEU A 52 -22.81 -30.25 -4.48
N ILE A 53 -22.29 -30.72 -5.61
CA ILE A 53 -21.41 -29.91 -6.48
C ILE A 53 -22.17 -28.70 -7.01
N GLY A 54 -23.42 -28.87 -7.46
CA GLY A 54 -24.26 -27.78 -7.94
C GLY A 54 -24.49 -26.70 -6.87
N VAL A 55 -24.83 -27.11 -5.63
CA VAL A 55 -25.00 -26.20 -4.49
C VAL A 55 -23.68 -25.48 -4.17
N ALA A 56 -22.56 -26.20 -4.18
CA ALA A 56 -21.24 -25.60 -3.94
C ALA A 56 -20.87 -24.56 -5.02
N LEU A 57 -21.13 -24.85 -6.30
CA LEU A 57 -20.92 -23.93 -7.41
C LEU A 57 -21.82 -22.70 -7.33
N ALA A 58 -23.11 -22.89 -6.96
CA ALA A 58 -24.03 -21.79 -6.75
C ALA A 58 -23.56 -20.88 -5.59
N TYR A 59 -23.12 -21.48 -4.49
CA TYR A 59 -22.55 -20.74 -3.35
C TYR A 59 -21.29 -19.96 -3.76
N ILE A 60 -20.34 -20.60 -4.46
CA ILE A 60 -19.13 -19.92 -4.97
C ILE A 60 -19.50 -18.77 -5.90
N SER A 61 -20.44 -18.99 -6.82
CA SER A 61 -20.92 -17.97 -7.75
C SER A 61 -21.55 -16.78 -7.02
N PHE A 62 -22.37 -17.03 -6.01
CA PHE A 62 -22.93 -15.98 -5.14
C PHE A 62 -21.84 -15.19 -4.40
N ARG A 63 -20.81 -15.88 -3.87
CA ARG A 63 -19.67 -15.21 -3.21
C ARG A 63 -18.86 -14.35 -4.18
N LEU A 64 -18.70 -14.78 -5.44
CA LEU A 64 -18.02 -14.00 -6.47
C LEU A 64 -18.88 -12.80 -6.92
N TYR A 65 -20.18 -12.99 -7.11
CA TYR A 65 -21.11 -11.93 -7.48
C TYR A 65 -21.18 -10.81 -6.43
N SER A 66 -21.37 -11.19 -5.15
CA SER A 66 -21.37 -10.22 -4.04
C SER A 66 -20.07 -9.45 -3.94
N LEU A 67 -18.92 -10.11 -4.12
CA LEU A 67 -17.62 -9.44 -4.17
C LEU A 67 -17.50 -8.49 -5.37
N TYR A 68 -18.03 -8.88 -6.54
CA TYR A 68 -18.04 -8.04 -7.74
C TYR A 68 -18.87 -6.78 -7.53
N GLU A 69 -20.05 -6.85 -6.92
CA GLU A 69 -20.87 -5.67 -6.64
C GLU A 69 -20.21 -4.72 -5.63
N ILE A 70 -19.69 -5.27 -4.53
CA ILE A 70 -19.12 -4.47 -3.42
C ILE A 70 -17.79 -3.80 -3.83
N THR A 71 -17.08 -4.32 -4.83
CA THR A 71 -15.79 -3.76 -5.24
C THR A 71 -16.01 -2.59 -6.22
N PRO A 72 -15.86 -1.32 -5.79
CA PRO A 72 -15.96 -0.18 -6.70
C PRO A 72 -14.81 -0.24 -7.71
N ALA A 73 -15.10 0.09 -8.98
CA ALA A 73 -14.06 0.31 -9.98
C ALA A 73 -14.12 1.76 -10.45
N PRO A 74 -12.97 2.45 -10.55
CA PRO A 74 -12.91 3.80 -11.09
C PRO A 74 -13.52 3.84 -12.50
N ARG A 75 -14.42 4.78 -12.72
CA ARG A 75 -14.99 5.06 -14.05
C ARG A 75 -14.37 6.32 -14.66
N SER A 76 -13.93 7.25 -13.82
CA SER A 76 -13.24 8.49 -14.18
C SER A 76 -11.91 8.62 -13.44
N PHE A 77 -11.05 9.53 -13.88
CA PHE A 77 -9.78 9.84 -13.21
C PHE A 77 -10.00 10.30 -11.77
N SER A 78 -11.07 11.07 -11.54
CA SER A 78 -11.48 11.53 -10.22
C SER A 78 -11.80 10.41 -9.23
N ASP A 79 -12.13 9.22 -9.74
CA ASP A 79 -12.54 8.08 -8.90
C ASP A 79 -11.32 7.31 -8.37
N PHE A 80 -10.12 7.58 -8.89
CA PHE A 80 -8.90 7.00 -8.36
C PHE A 80 -8.55 7.67 -7.03
N PRO A 81 -8.04 6.91 -6.04
CA PRO A 81 -7.66 7.49 -4.76
C PRO A 81 -6.54 8.51 -4.98
N THR A 82 -6.86 9.79 -4.77
CA THR A 82 -5.88 10.86 -4.70
C THR A 82 -5.40 10.98 -3.26
N THR A 83 -4.11 10.75 -3.03
CA THR A 83 -3.49 11.18 -1.77
C THR A 83 -3.67 12.69 -1.69
N HIS A 84 -4.22 13.22 -0.62
CA HIS A 84 -4.24 14.68 -0.47
C HIS A 84 -2.97 15.13 0.25
N PRO A 85 -2.43 16.31 -0.11
CA PRO A 85 -1.12 16.71 0.35
C PRO A 85 -1.12 16.98 1.86
N VAL A 86 -0.05 16.56 2.53
CA VAL A 86 0.25 16.95 3.92
C VAL A 86 1.16 18.17 3.84
N HIS A 87 0.68 19.34 4.26
CA HIS A 87 1.56 20.49 4.44
C HIS A 87 2.04 20.54 5.88
N ILE A 88 3.34 20.75 6.07
CA ILE A 88 3.94 20.90 7.40
C ILE A 88 4.54 22.29 7.49
N TYR A 89 4.19 23.00 8.55
CA TYR A 89 4.64 24.33 8.88
C TYR A 89 5.41 24.33 10.19
N ASP A 90 6.35 25.27 10.32
CA ASP A 90 7.05 25.55 11.57
C ASP A 90 6.14 26.28 12.56
N ARG A 91 6.67 26.61 13.74
CA ARG A 91 5.92 27.30 14.81
C ARG A 91 5.46 28.71 14.44
N ASN A 92 6.10 29.32 13.43
CA ASN A 92 5.81 30.67 12.92
C ASN A 92 4.98 30.64 11.62
N GLY A 93 4.51 29.47 11.18
CA GLY A 93 3.74 29.31 9.95
C GLY A 93 4.57 29.26 8.67
N ILE A 94 5.90 29.14 8.75
CA ILE A 94 6.79 28.97 7.60
C ILE A 94 6.66 27.53 7.11
N LEU A 95 6.43 27.34 5.80
CA LEU A 95 6.35 26.02 5.20
C LEU A 95 7.69 25.28 5.36
N LEU A 96 7.62 24.08 5.94
CA LEU A 96 8.75 23.15 6.10
C LEU A 96 8.67 21.99 5.13
N TYR A 97 7.47 21.51 4.82
CA TYR A 97 7.29 20.39 3.89
C TYR A 97 6.03 20.58 3.06
N ARG A 98 6.20 20.32 1.76
CA ARG A 98 5.11 20.19 0.80
C ARG A 98 5.38 18.98 -0.08
N PRO A 99 4.43 18.03 -0.19
CA PRO A 99 4.55 16.92 -1.11
C PRO A 99 4.46 17.44 -2.54
N ILE A 100 4.92 16.64 -3.48
CA ILE A 100 4.84 16.97 -4.90
C ILE A 100 3.44 17.34 -5.34
N ARG A 101 3.37 18.30 -6.28
CA ARG A 101 2.14 18.67 -6.99
C ARG A 101 1.44 17.43 -7.53
N ILE A 102 0.23 17.25 -7.02
CA ILE A 102 -0.68 16.18 -7.39
C ILE A 102 -1.48 16.65 -8.59
N ASN A 103 -1.77 15.75 -9.52
CA ASN A 103 -2.61 16.14 -10.64
C ASN A 103 -4.07 16.30 -10.21
N THR A 104 -4.55 17.53 -10.19
CA THR A 104 -5.94 17.88 -9.87
C THR A 104 -6.81 17.98 -11.13
N SER A 105 -6.23 17.97 -12.32
CA SER A 105 -6.95 18.05 -13.59
C SER A 105 -6.29 17.12 -14.61
N PRO A 106 -6.90 15.98 -14.94
CA PRO A 106 -6.29 14.99 -15.81
C PRO A 106 -5.96 15.58 -17.18
N THR A 107 -4.71 15.45 -17.59
CA THR A 107 -4.27 15.92 -18.90
C THR A 107 -4.56 14.84 -19.93
N HIS A 108 -5.21 15.22 -21.03
CA HIS A 108 -5.54 14.30 -22.10
C HIS A 108 -4.31 13.96 -22.94
N ILE A 109 -4.24 12.71 -23.40
CA ILE A 109 -3.15 12.25 -24.28
C ILE A 109 -3.19 12.97 -25.64
N SER A 110 -4.35 13.50 -26.02
CA SER A 110 -4.53 14.33 -27.21
C SER A 110 -3.67 15.60 -27.19
N ALA A 111 -3.24 16.07 -26.02
CA ALA A 111 -2.33 17.22 -25.90
C ALA A 111 -0.92 16.92 -26.45
N LEU A 112 -0.54 15.64 -26.58
CA LEU A 112 0.76 15.25 -27.12
C LEU A 112 0.75 15.21 -28.66
N PRO A 113 1.90 15.38 -29.33
CA PRO A 113 2.01 15.15 -30.76
C PRO A 113 1.55 13.74 -31.17
N LYS A 114 0.76 13.61 -32.25
CA LYS A 114 0.18 12.32 -32.70
C LYS A 114 1.19 11.17 -32.80
N ASP A 115 2.38 11.47 -33.31
CA ASP A 115 3.45 10.47 -33.45
C ASP A 115 3.94 9.97 -32.09
N VAL A 116 4.05 10.85 -31.09
CA VAL A 116 4.42 10.50 -29.72
C VAL A 116 3.32 9.65 -29.07
N GLN A 117 2.04 9.99 -29.28
CA GLN A 117 0.92 9.16 -28.79
C GLN A 117 1.03 7.72 -29.30
N LYS A 118 1.35 7.56 -30.60
CA LYS A 118 1.56 6.26 -31.23
C LYS A 118 2.75 5.53 -30.62
N THR A 119 3.88 6.21 -30.40
CA THR A 119 5.05 5.64 -29.73
C THR A 119 4.74 5.16 -28.32
N ILE A 120 4.04 5.98 -27.52
CA ILE A 120 3.62 5.61 -26.15
C ILE A 120 2.72 4.37 -26.20
N ALA A 121 1.70 4.36 -27.06
CA ALA A 121 0.79 3.22 -27.18
C ALA A 121 1.50 1.92 -27.61
N GLN A 122 2.56 2.02 -28.41
CA GLN A 122 3.38 0.87 -28.84
C GLN A 122 4.31 0.37 -27.73
N GLN A 123 4.98 1.28 -27.03
CA GLN A 123 5.90 0.95 -25.93
C GLN A 123 5.13 0.41 -24.72
N ILE A 124 4.05 1.08 -24.36
CA ILE A 124 3.22 0.79 -23.20
C ILE A 124 2.10 -0.14 -23.64
N LYS A 125 2.39 -1.45 -23.68
CA LYS A 125 1.37 -2.48 -23.94
C LYS A 125 0.20 -2.29 -22.97
N ILE A 126 -0.97 -1.89 -23.44
CA ILE A 126 -2.17 -1.59 -22.61
C ILE A 126 -2.53 -2.73 -21.65
N ARG A 127 -2.32 -3.99 -22.04
CA ARG A 127 -2.52 -5.15 -21.16
C ARG A 127 -1.69 -5.09 -19.87
N ARG A 128 -0.55 -4.38 -19.86
CA ARG A 128 0.29 -4.15 -18.68
C ARG A 128 -0.17 -2.96 -17.83
N VAL A 129 -0.95 -2.03 -18.40
CA VAL A 129 -1.48 -0.85 -17.71
C VAL A 129 -2.64 -1.20 -16.80
N ILE A 130 -3.53 -2.10 -17.24
CA ILE A 130 -4.77 -2.42 -16.50
C ILE A 130 -4.49 -2.93 -15.07
N PRO A 131 -3.60 -3.92 -14.85
CA PRO A 131 -3.31 -4.39 -13.48
C PRO A 131 -2.72 -3.30 -12.60
N THR A 132 -1.95 -2.37 -13.17
CA THR A 132 -1.38 -1.23 -12.47
C THR A 132 -2.46 -0.27 -11.99
N LEU A 133 -3.37 0.11 -12.89
CA LEU A 133 -4.48 0.98 -12.54
C LEU A 133 -5.40 0.33 -11.52
N ALA A 134 -5.64 -0.97 -11.64
CA ALA A 134 -6.44 -1.72 -10.68
C ALA A 134 -5.76 -1.78 -9.29
N ASP A 135 -4.45 -2.00 -9.23
CA ASP A 135 -3.68 -1.99 -7.98
C ASP A 135 -3.69 -0.60 -7.32
N TYR A 136 -3.54 0.46 -8.13
CA TYR A 136 -3.65 1.84 -7.65
C TYR A 136 -5.06 2.17 -7.15
N ALA A 137 -6.11 1.70 -7.83
CA ALA A 137 -7.49 1.87 -7.38
C ALA A 137 -7.74 1.20 -6.02
N LEU A 138 -7.07 0.08 -5.76
CA LEU A 138 -7.14 -0.67 -4.49
C LEU A 138 -6.03 -0.28 -3.51
N LYS A 139 -5.38 0.89 -3.68
CA LYS A 139 -4.23 1.31 -2.89
C LYS A 139 -4.51 1.32 -1.38
N ASN A 140 -5.69 1.79 -0.99
CA ASN A 140 -6.09 1.99 0.41
C ASN A 140 -6.62 0.69 1.08
N GLU A 141 -6.63 -0.43 0.35
CA GLU A 141 -7.06 -1.72 0.89
C GLU A 141 -5.97 -2.30 1.81
N LYS A 142 -6.35 -2.65 3.06
CA LYS A 142 -5.40 -3.10 4.10
C LYS A 142 -4.85 -4.52 3.84
N ASP A 143 -5.64 -5.40 3.23
CA ASP A 143 -5.37 -6.85 3.21
C ASP A 143 -4.74 -7.36 1.90
N LYS A 144 -3.61 -6.77 1.48
CA LYS A 144 -3.00 -7.02 0.15
C LYS A 144 -2.50 -8.46 -0.08
N GLU A 145 -2.23 -9.22 0.98
CA GLU A 145 -1.72 -10.58 0.88
C GLU A 145 -2.83 -11.64 0.72
N THR A 146 -4.09 -11.25 0.86
CA THR A 146 -5.21 -12.20 0.86
C THR A 146 -5.62 -12.64 -0.54
N LEU A 147 -6.18 -13.87 -0.64
CA LEU A 147 -6.84 -14.33 -1.88
C LEU A 147 -7.98 -13.39 -2.29
N ARG A 148 -8.67 -12.77 -1.32
CA ARG A 148 -9.70 -11.76 -1.57
C ARG A 148 -9.16 -10.55 -2.32
N TYR A 149 -7.99 -10.02 -1.94
CA TYR A 149 -7.35 -8.91 -2.67
C TYR A 149 -7.04 -9.29 -4.11
N ARG A 150 -6.51 -10.51 -4.35
CA ARG A 150 -6.23 -10.99 -5.70
C ARG A 150 -7.50 -11.07 -6.55
N LEU A 151 -8.61 -11.53 -5.97
CA LEU A 151 -9.91 -11.55 -6.65
C LEU A 151 -10.43 -10.13 -6.93
N LYS A 152 -10.33 -9.21 -5.97
CA LYS A 152 -10.67 -7.78 -6.16
C LYS A 152 -9.85 -7.17 -7.30
N LEU A 153 -8.55 -7.43 -7.35
CA LEU A 153 -7.66 -6.94 -8.40
C LEU A 153 -8.09 -7.42 -9.79
N ILE A 154 -8.46 -8.70 -9.92
CA ILE A 154 -8.99 -9.28 -11.17
C ILE A 154 -10.31 -8.60 -11.55
N MET A 155 -11.23 -8.42 -10.60
CA MET A 155 -12.53 -7.79 -10.85
C MET A 155 -12.40 -6.32 -11.26
N VAL A 156 -11.59 -5.54 -10.57
CA VAL A 156 -11.31 -4.14 -10.94
C VAL A 156 -10.63 -4.08 -12.31
N SER A 157 -9.67 -4.97 -12.59
CA SER A 157 -9.02 -5.06 -13.90
C SER A 157 -10.04 -5.34 -15.02
N LEU A 158 -10.98 -6.25 -14.79
CA LEU A 158 -12.05 -6.57 -15.74
C LEU A 158 -12.98 -5.37 -15.94
N LYS A 159 -13.42 -4.72 -14.86
CA LYS A 159 -14.27 -3.52 -14.93
C LYS A 159 -13.59 -2.37 -15.68
N LEU A 160 -12.31 -2.09 -15.40
CA LEU A 160 -11.52 -1.11 -16.14
C LEU A 160 -11.43 -1.47 -17.62
N ARG A 161 -11.28 -2.75 -17.96
CA ARG A 161 -11.24 -3.18 -19.36
C ARG A 161 -12.57 -3.01 -20.09
N LEU A 162 -13.68 -3.34 -19.43
CA LEU A 162 -15.01 -3.31 -20.02
C LEU A 162 -15.57 -1.88 -20.12
N ASN A 163 -15.26 -1.02 -19.15
CA ASN A 163 -15.87 0.30 -19.03
C ASN A 163 -15.00 1.44 -19.59
N SER A 164 -13.75 1.18 -19.98
CA SER A 164 -12.81 2.24 -20.43
C SER A 164 -12.22 1.93 -21.80
N SER A 165 -12.05 2.98 -22.61
CA SER A 165 -11.35 2.88 -23.89
C SER A 165 -9.83 2.73 -23.71
N ASN A 166 -9.15 2.21 -24.72
CA ASN A 166 -7.68 2.11 -24.71
C ASN A 166 -6.99 3.47 -24.50
N GLN A 167 -7.53 4.53 -25.11
CA GLN A 167 -7.04 5.90 -24.95
C GLN A 167 -7.22 6.37 -23.51
N MET A 168 -8.42 6.17 -22.95
CA MET A 168 -8.74 6.54 -21.57
C MET A 168 -7.81 5.83 -20.58
N LEU A 169 -7.58 4.52 -20.73
CA LEU A 169 -6.66 3.77 -19.86
C LEU A 169 -5.23 4.34 -19.92
N LEU A 170 -4.80 4.77 -21.10
CA LEU A 170 -3.48 5.38 -21.27
C LEU A 170 -3.42 6.78 -20.65
N GLU A 171 -4.48 7.59 -20.76
CA GLU A 171 -4.61 8.88 -20.07
C GLU A 171 -4.50 8.73 -18.55
N HIS A 172 -5.23 7.78 -17.96
CA HIS A 172 -5.11 7.48 -16.53
C HIS A 172 -3.68 7.11 -16.16
N TYR A 173 -3.06 6.25 -16.97
CA TYR A 173 -1.69 5.83 -16.76
C TYR A 173 -0.67 6.97 -16.89
N LEU A 174 -0.90 7.98 -17.72
CA LEU A 174 0.01 9.12 -17.81
C LEU A 174 -0.14 10.08 -16.63
N ASN A 175 -1.32 10.11 -15.99
CA ASN A 175 -1.65 11.05 -14.92
C ASN A 175 -1.39 10.51 -13.50
N ILE A 176 -1.32 9.20 -13.31
CA ILE A 176 -1.18 8.55 -11.98
C ILE A 176 0.26 8.41 -11.45
N PRO A 177 1.28 8.01 -12.25
CA PRO A 177 2.61 7.70 -11.72
C PRO A 177 3.39 8.98 -11.38
N PHE A 178 4.43 8.80 -10.56
CA PHE A 178 5.44 9.82 -10.32
C PHE A 178 6.52 9.81 -11.40
N TYR A 179 6.81 10.98 -11.96
CA TYR A 179 7.82 11.20 -12.97
C TYR A 179 9.12 11.62 -12.28
N ASN A 180 10.05 10.66 -12.15
CA ASN A 180 11.33 10.79 -11.45
C ASN A 180 11.28 11.46 -10.06
N GLY A 181 10.15 11.34 -9.35
CA GLY A 181 9.96 12.00 -8.07
C GLY A 181 9.98 13.52 -8.16
N VAL A 182 9.57 14.09 -9.29
CA VAL A 182 9.44 15.54 -9.51
C VAL A 182 7.97 15.93 -9.49
N ALA A 183 7.14 15.21 -10.25
CA ALA A 183 5.70 15.47 -10.29
C ALA A 183 4.86 14.19 -10.33
N GLN A 184 3.60 14.24 -9.86
CA GLN A 184 2.61 13.23 -10.20
C GLN A 184 1.88 13.63 -11.48
N GLY A 185 1.89 12.74 -12.46
CA GLY A 185 1.31 12.99 -13.78
C GLY A 185 2.26 13.73 -14.74
N MET A 186 2.15 13.39 -16.03
CA MET A 186 3.10 13.83 -17.06
C MET A 186 3.13 15.34 -17.26
N ASP A 187 1.97 16.01 -17.18
CA ASP A 187 1.85 17.45 -17.42
C ASP A 187 2.45 18.27 -16.28
N ASN A 188 2.20 17.86 -15.03
CA ASN A 188 2.88 18.46 -13.88
C ASN A 188 4.41 18.25 -13.97
N ALA A 189 4.85 17.12 -14.51
CA ALA A 189 6.27 16.86 -14.73
C ALA A 189 6.85 17.78 -15.80
N ALA A 190 6.12 17.98 -16.90
CA ALA A 190 6.48 18.94 -17.94
C ALA A 190 6.60 20.36 -17.36
N LEU A 191 5.66 20.78 -16.52
CA LEU A 191 5.69 22.08 -15.86
C LEU A 191 6.91 22.24 -14.95
N GLN A 192 7.24 21.24 -14.14
CA GLN A 192 8.36 21.36 -13.21
C GLN A 192 9.73 21.22 -13.89
N LEU A 193 9.86 20.34 -14.88
CA LEU A 193 11.15 20.04 -15.52
C LEU A 193 11.45 20.96 -16.70
N LEU A 194 10.42 21.38 -17.43
CA LEU A 194 10.57 22.10 -18.70
C LEU A 194 9.93 23.49 -18.67
N ASN A 195 9.22 23.83 -17.59
CA ASN A 195 8.42 25.05 -17.48
C ASN A 195 7.39 25.20 -18.63
N LYS A 196 6.80 24.09 -19.07
CA LYS A 196 5.83 24.02 -20.18
C LYS A 196 4.67 23.08 -19.84
N HIS A 197 3.46 23.44 -20.26
CA HIS A 197 2.34 22.50 -20.30
C HIS A 197 2.52 21.49 -21.41
N LEU A 198 1.95 20.30 -21.26
CA LEU A 198 2.07 19.16 -22.19
C LEU A 198 1.72 19.53 -23.64
N ALA A 199 0.76 20.44 -23.83
CA ALA A 199 0.35 20.95 -25.15
C ALA A 199 1.44 21.77 -25.86
N ALA A 200 2.38 22.34 -25.12
CA ALA A 200 3.48 23.16 -25.64
C ALA A 200 4.83 22.40 -25.70
N VAL A 201 4.84 21.12 -25.35
CA VAL A 201 6.05 20.29 -25.31
C VAL A 201 6.42 19.81 -26.72
N SER A 202 7.71 19.94 -27.08
CA SER A 202 8.25 19.46 -28.35
C SER A 202 8.35 17.93 -28.40
N ARG A 203 8.51 17.34 -29.59
CA ARG A 203 8.61 15.87 -29.73
C ARG A 203 9.73 15.24 -28.88
N PRO A 204 10.98 15.77 -28.89
CA PRO A 204 12.04 15.19 -28.07
C PRO A 204 11.77 15.32 -26.57
N GLU A 205 11.22 16.45 -26.13
CA GLU A 205 10.84 16.67 -24.73
C GLU A 205 9.71 15.74 -24.29
N ALA A 206 8.73 15.50 -25.16
CA ALA A 206 7.64 14.57 -24.88
C ALA A 206 8.17 13.13 -24.76
N LEU A 207 9.06 12.70 -25.65
CA LEU A 207 9.73 11.41 -25.55
C LEU A 207 10.59 11.29 -24.29
N PHE A 208 11.30 12.36 -23.91
CA PHE A 208 12.04 12.42 -22.66
C PHE A 208 11.12 12.17 -21.46
N LEU A 209 10.00 12.89 -21.36
CA LEU A 209 9.03 12.72 -20.28
C LEU A 209 8.47 11.28 -20.20
N THR A 210 8.30 10.58 -21.32
CA THR A 210 7.82 9.18 -21.33
C THR A 210 8.77 8.17 -20.71
N GLN A 211 10.05 8.53 -20.57
CA GLN A 211 11.09 7.67 -19.97
C GLN A 211 11.26 7.90 -18.47
N LEU A 212 10.72 9.01 -17.93
CA LEU A 212 10.85 9.38 -16.52
C LEU A 212 9.97 8.64 -15.49
N PRO A 213 8.82 8.02 -15.82
CA PRO A 213 8.03 7.40 -14.77
C PRO A 213 8.83 6.26 -14.11
N ILE A 214 9.10 6.41 -12.80
CA ILE A 214 9.99 5.51 -12.02
C ILE A 214 9.50 4.06 -12.07
N SER A 215 8.21 3.84 -12.34
CA SER A 215 7.71 2.54 -12.77
C SER A 215 6.26 2.62 -13.23
N ALA A 216 5.95 1.78 -14.23
CA ALA A 216 4.58 1.42 -14.62
C ALA A 216 3.84 0.59 -13.56
N ARG A 217 4.51 0.25 -12.46
CA ARG A 217 3.93 -0.29 -11.23
C ARG A 217 4.17 0.80 -10.21
N PRO A 218 3.17 1.47 -9.63
CA PRO A 218 3.41 2.24 -8.41
C PRO A 218 3.87 1.22 -7.37
N SER A 219 5.18 1.01 -7.25
CA SER A 219 5.75 0.17 -6.21
C SER A 219 5.39 0.85 -4.90
N MET A 220 4.32 0.40 -4.24
CA MET A 220 3.95 0.89 -2.91
C MET A 220 5.05 0.63 -1.85
N LYS A 221 6.07 -0.17 -2.18
CA LYS A 221 7.28 -0.24 -1.35
C LYS A 221 8.04 1.11 -1.30
N SER A 222 7.75 2.04 -2.20
CA SER A 222 8.28 3.42 -2.17
C SER A 222 7.34 4.45 -1.52
N VAL A 223 6.32 4.04 -0.75
CA VAL A 223 5.56 5.01 0.09
C VAL A 223 6.45 5.60 1.20
N LYS A 224 7.67 5.07 1.43
CA LYS A 224 8.70 5.78 2.23
C LYS A 224 9.20 7.07 1.57
N SER A 225 8.90 7.30 0.30
CA SER A 225 9.26 8.48 -0.46
C SER A 225 8.05 8.93 -1.27
N THR A 226 6.99 9.44 -0.63
CA THR A 226 6.19 10.46 -1.36
C THR A 226 7.19 11.55 -1.71
N PRO A 227 7.57 11.70 -2.98
CA PRO A 227 8.61 12.64 -3.30
C PRO A 227 8.02 14.05 -3.04
N TYR A 228 8.86 14.99 -2.63
CA TYR A 228 8.45 16.27 -2.08
C TYR A 228 8.94 17.42 -2.94
N ASP A 229 8.07 18.41 -3.14
CA ASP A 229 8.40 19.64 -3.86
C ASP A 229 9.34 20.51 -3.01
N TYR A 230 9.18 20.43 -1.69
CA TYR A 230 9.94 21.22 -0.75
C TYR A 230 10.08 20.50 0.59
N LYS A 231 11.29 20.47 1.15
CA LYS A 231 11.57 19.92 2.48
C LYS A 231 12.72 20.65 3.16
N ARG A 232 12.45 21.20 4.33
CA ARG A 232 13.43 21.69 5.32
C ARG A 232 13.35 20.82 6.57
N ALA A 233 14.35 20.89 7.45
CA ALA A 233 14.41 20.09 8.68
C ALA A 233 14.24 18.57 8.41
N ALA A 234 15.03 18.03 7.48
CA ALA A 234 14.64 16.81 6.78
C ALA A 234 14.34 15.61 7.69
N VAL A 235 15.15 15.43 8.73
CA VAL A 235 15.01 14.35 9.72
C VAL A 235 13.77 14.54 10.59
N ALA A 236 13.52 15.76 11.07
CA ALA A 236 12.33 16.08 11.85
C ALA A 236 11.05 15.82 11.03
N ILE A 237 11.07 16.20 9.75
CA ILE A 237 9.96 15.97 8.82
C ILE A 237 9.76 14.47 8.55
N ASP A 238 10.82 13.69 8.32
CA ASP A 238 10.67 12.24 8.08
C ASP A 238 10.12 11.50 9.31
N PHE A 239 10.54 11.92 10.50
CA PHE A 239 10.01 11.43 11.76
C PHE A 239 8.51 11.78 11.89
N LEU A 240 8.14 13.03 11.67
CA LEU A 240 6.74 13.50 11.70
C LEU A 240 5.86 12.76 10.70
N LEU A 241 6.28 12.67 9.43
CA LEU A 241 5.54 11.97 8.38
C LEU A 241 5.33 10.50 8.73
N SER A 242 6.32 9.85 9.35
CA SER A 242 6.21 8.48 9.81
C SER A 242 5.14 8.31 10.89
N GLY A 243 5.08 9.21 11.88
CA GLY A 243 4.05 9.18 12.93
C GLY A 243 2.66 9.53 12.40
N LEU A 244 2.56 10.51 11.51
CA LEU A 244 1.29 10.87 10.85
C LEU A 244 0.73 9.71 10.04
N LYS A 245 1.61 8.97 9.35
CA LYS A 245 1.21 7.79 8.59
C LYS A 245 0.66 6.69 9.49
N GLU A 246 1.09 6.54 10.73
CA GLU A 246 0.52 5.51 11.60
C GLU A 246 -0.86 5.88 12.13
N LYS A 247 -1.06 7.17 12.47
CA LYS A 247 -2.27 7.64 13.16
C LYS A 247 -3.35 8.20 12.22
N TYR A 248 -2.99 8.81 11.10
CA TYR A 248 -3.89 9.56 10.22
C TYR A 248 -3.95 9.02 8.78
N VAL A 249 -3.66 7.73 8.56
CA VAL A 249 -3.74 7.06 7.23
C VAL A 249 -5.02 7.44 6.50
N SER A 250 -6.18 7.29 7.15
CA SER A 250 -7.49 7.50 6.54
C SER A 250 -7.72 8.94 6.09
N SER A 251 -7.16 9.93 6.79
CA SER A 251 -7.25 11.35 6.39
C SER A 251 -6.33 11.68 5.22
N ILE A 252 -5.13 11.09 5.19
CA ILE A 252 -4.13 11.27 4.13
C ILE A 252 -4.57 10.57 2.83
N GLU A 253 -5.05 9.33 2.96
CA GLU A 253 -5.45 8.47 1.84
C GLU A 253 -6.90 8.68 1.39
N GLY A 254 -7.79 9.09 2.30
CA GLY A 254 -9.19 9.42 2.02
C GLY A 254 -9.40 10.84 1.51
N GLY A 255 -8.31 11.55 1.27
CA GLY A 255 -8.32 12.80 0.53
C GLY A 255 -8.87 14.02 1.27
N LYS A 256 -8.70 14.08 2.59
CA LYS A 256 -9.10 15.26 3.37
C LYS A 256 -7.99 16.31 3.49
N GLY A 257 -6.76 15.95 3.11
CA GLY A 257 -5.56 16.77 3.28
C GLY A 257 -5.24 17.03 4.75
N LEU A 258 -3.98 17.29 5.07
CA LEU A 258 -3.59 17.63 6.44
C LEU A 258 -2.72 18.88 6.43
N LEU A 259 -3.04 19.82 7.30
CA LEU A 259 -2.14 20.92 7.65
C LEU A 259 -1.61 20.63 9.06
N VAL A 260 -0.29 20.54 9.17
CA VAL A 260 0.41 20.19 10.40
C VAL A 260 1.26 21.38 10.81
N TYR A 261 0.95 21.95 11.96
CA TYR A 261 1.73 23.00 12.59
C TYR A 261 2.62 22.35 13.64
N THR A 262 3.92 22.55 13.50
CA THR A 262 4.93 21.94 14.36
C THR A 262 5.43 22.93 15.39
N THR A 263 6.15 22.42 16.38
CA THR A 263 6.89 23.26 17.34
C THR A 263 8.28 23.64 16.82
N LEU A 264 8.64 23.18 15.61
CA LEU A 264 9.97 23.39 15.06
C LEU A 264 10.21 24.87 14.79
N ASP A 265 11.43 25.30 15.06
CA ASP A 265 11.97 26.59 14.71
C ASP A 265 12.95 26.42 13.54
N VAL A 266 12.59 26.96 12.38
CA VAL A 266 13.39 26.79 11.16
C VAL A 266 14.74 27.51 11.24
N GLN A 267 14.83 28.62 11.97
CA GLN A 267 16.07 29.38 12.09
C GLN A 267 17.05 28.60 12.97
N LEU A 268 16.59 28.13 14.12
CA LEU A 268 17.37 27.29 15.03
C LEU A 268 17.83 26.01 14.34
N GLN A 269 16.93 25.35 13.61
CA GLN A 269 17.26 24.15 12.82
C GLN A 269 18.40 24.42 11.82
N ASN A 270 18.36 25.54 11.10
CA ASN A 270 19.38 25.87 10.11
C ASN A 270 20.73 26.19 10.77
N ILE A 271 20.72 26.92 11.90
CA ILE A 271 21.93 27.23 12.67
C ILE A 271 22.61 25.93 13.11
N GLN A 272 21.85 25.01 13.71
CA GLN A 272 22.40 23.74 14.19
C GLN A 272 22.85 22.81 13.06
N GLN A 273 22.09 22.75 11.96
CA GLN A 273 22.50 21.96 10.81
C GLN A 273 23.80 22.49 10.21
N SER A 274 23.97 23.81 10.13
CA SER A 274 25.19 24.44 9.63
C SER A 274 26.37 24.16 10.56
N SER A 275 26.17 24.29 11.88
CA SER A 275 27.19 23.98 12.89
C SER A 275 27.66 22.52 12.81
N LEU A 276 26.73 21.58 12.65
CA LEU A 276 27.06 20.18 12.43
C LEU A 276 27.84 19.99 11.13
N ILE A 277 27.43 20.64 10.02
CA ILE A 277 28.08 20.45 8.71
C ILE A 277 29.52 20.93 8.78
N GLU A 278 29.76 22.08 9.40
CA GLU A 278 31.10 22.61 9.63
C GLU A 278 31.96 21.63 10.44
N GLN A 279 31.42 21.05 11.52
CA GLN A 279 32.10 20.02 12.30
C GLN A 279 32.41 18.76 11.47
N SER A 280 31.52 18.38 10.56
CA SER A 280 31.69 17.19 9.71
C SER A 280 32.79 17.32 8.66
N VAL A 281 33.19 18.55 8.29
CA VAL A 281 34.30 18.78 7.34
C VAL A 281 35.63 18.29 7.92
N PHE A 282 35.79 18.34 9.24
CA PHE A 282 37.00 17.94 9.95
C PHE A 282 37.06 16.43 10.29
N CYS A 283 36.12 15.65 9.76
CA CYS A 283 36.02 14.22 10.02
C CYS A 283 36.93 13.38 9.11
N GLU A 284 38.17 13.15 9.52
CA GLU A 284 39.03 12.13 8.91
C GLU A 284 38.72 10.74 9.50
N LYS A 285 38.01 9.90 8.72
CA LYS A 285 37.93 8.43 8.90
C LYS A 285 37.57 7.92 10.31
N GLN A 286 36.46 8.36 10.90
CA GLN A 286 35.64 7.51 11.78
C GLN A 286 34.24 8.10 11.98
N ASP A 287 33.27 7.23 12.31
CA ASP A 287 31.84 7.46 12.57
C ASP A 287 31.44 8.91 12.96
N CYS A 288 31.14 9.76 11.96
CA CYS A 288 30.74 11.16 12.17
C CYS A 288 29.23 11.34 12.30
N ASP A 289 28.56 10.27 12.71
CA ASP A 289 27.17 10.33 13.10
C ASP A 289 27.00 11.18 14.35
N SER A 290 26.48 12.38 14.12
CA SER A 290 26.26 13.41 15.13
C SER A 290 24.88 14.00 14.96
N GLY A 291 24.30 14.44 16.06
CA GLY A 291 22.98 15.07 16.03
C GLY A 291 22.80 15.99 17.22
N ILE A 292 21.97 17.00 17.03
CA ILE A 292 21.59 17.95 18.05
C ILE A 292 20.06 18.03 18.05
N ILE A 293 19.48 17.86 19.23
CA ILE A 293 18.05 18.09 19.45
C ILE A 293 17.92 19.20 20.48
N THR A 294 17.24 20.29 20.13
CA THR A 294 16.86 21.31 21.11
C THR A 294 15.42 21.10 21.52
N ALA A 295 15.21 21.10 22.83
CA ALA A 295 13.89 21.00 23.42
C ALA A 295 13.66 22.10 24.45
N ASP A 296 12.41 22.55 24.53
CA ASP A 296 11.89 23.30 25.66
C ASP A 296 11.21 22.30 26.62
N LEU A 297 11.79 22.11 27.80
CA LEU A 297 11.28 21.17 28.80
C LEU A 297 10.04 21.69 29.54
N SER A 298 9.85 23.01 29.62
CA SER A 298 8.66 23.63 30.23
C SER A 298 7.46 23.43 29.33
N ALA A 299 7.65 23.68 28.03
CA ALA A 299 6.62 23.45 27.03
C ALA A 299 6.51 21.96 26.65
N ARG A 300 7.51 21.13 26.93
CA ARG A 300 7.63 19.75 26.40
C ARG A 300 7.67 19.72 24.87
N GLU A 301 8.37 20.67 24.26
CA GLU A 301 8.45 20.87 22.82
C GLU A 301 9.82 20.55 22.27
N VAL A 302 9.86 19.97 21.07
CA VAL A 302 11.09 19.88 20.30
C VAL A 302 11.13 21.03 19.30
N LEU A 303 12.17 21.85 19.38
CA LEU A 303 12.33 23.03 18.54
C LEU A 303 13.19 22.73 17.31
N SER A 304 14.11 21.77 17.39
CA SER A 304 14.96 21.39 16.26
C SER A 304 15.47 19.96 16.41
N VAL A 305 15.73 19.31 15.27
CA VAL A 305 16.37 18.00 15.17
C VAL A 305 17.34 18.06 13.99
N ALA A 306 18.60 18.41 14.25
CA ALA A 306 19.66 18.49 13.25
C ALA A 306 20.56 17.26 13.35
N THR A 307 20.93 16.65 12.22
CA THR A 307 21.81 15.46 12.24
C THR A 307 22.73 15.43 11.03
N ILE A 308 23.81 14.67 11.17
CA ILE A 308 24.72 14.26 10.11
C ILE A 308 24.97 12.76 10.24
N GLY A 309 25.04 12.09 9.10
CA GLY A 309 25.13 10.64 9.03
C GLY A 309 23.76 9.95 9.05
N ASN A 310 23.79 8.62 8.99
CA ASN A 310 22.61 7.77 8.76
C ASN A 310 22.15 7.01 10.03
N HIS A 311 22.79 7.20 11.18
CA HIS A 311 22.55 6.39 12.37
C HIS A 311 21.44 6.91 13.29
N LEU A 312 20.90 8.12 13.09
CA LEU A 312 19.72 8.56 13.84
C LEU A 312 18.44 7.93 13.28
N SER A 313 18.20 6.66 13.63
CA SER A 313 17.04 5.91 13.16
C SER A 313 15.73 6.42 13.80
N LYS A 314 14.62 6.24 13.07
CA LYS A 314 13.25 6.51 13.56
C LYS A 314 13.03 5.95 14.97
N VAL A 315 13.40 4.69 15.19
CA VAL A 315 13.22 3.99 16.48
C VAL A 315 13.93 4.72 17.63
N ARG A 316 15.11 5.30 17.38
CA ARG A 316 15.87 6.02 18.39
C ARG A 316 15.24 7.37 18.74
N LEU A 317 14.77 8.11 17.73
CA LEU A 317 14.01 9.34 17.94
C LEU A 317 12.69 9.06 18.68
N GLU A 318 11.94 8.03 18.30
CA GLU A 318 10.69 7.65 19.00
C GLU A 318 10.92 7.36 20.47
N ARG A 319 11.99 6.61 20.78
CA ARG A 319 12.38 6.32 22.16
C ARG A 319 12.72 7.61 22.92
N PHE A 320 13.53 8.49 22.32
CA PHE A 320 13.94 9.75 22.94
C PHE A 320 12.73 10.65 23.26
N TYR A 321 11.81 10.82 22.31
CA TYR A 321 10.58 11.62 22.52
C TYR A 321 9.73 11.03 23.65
N LYS A 322 9.58 9.70 23.69
CA LYS A 322 8.79 9.00 24.71
C LYS A 322 9.40 9.09 26.10
N GLU A 323 10.71 8.90 26.23
CA GLU A 323 11.43 8.95 27.52
C GLU A 323 11.40 10.34 28.15
N ASN A 324 11.41 11.40 27.32
CA ASN A 324 11.43 12.78 27.79
C ASN A 324 10.04 13.46 27.77
N SER A 325 9.00 12.73 27.36
CA SER A 325 7.63 13.24 27.18
C SER A 325 7.56 14.47 26.28
N LEU A 326 8.29 14.47 25.17
CA LEU A 326 8.38 15.59 24.22
C LEU A 326 7.48 15.40 23.00
N THR A 327 7.05 16.50 22.39
CA THR A 327 6.32 16.51 21.11
C THR A 327 6.89 17.52 20.13
N SER A 328 6.81 17.22 18.83
CA SER A 328 7.13 18.15 17.73
C SER A 328 5.88 18.67 17.01
N VAL A 329 4.68 18.32 17.49
CA VAL A 329 3.39 18.68 16.88
C VAL A 329 2.64 19.63 17.82
N LEU A 330 2.27 20.80 17.30
CA LEU A 330 1.46 21.80 18.00
C LEU A 330 -0.02 21.63 17.66
N ARG A 331 -0.34 21.54 16.35
CA ARG A 331 -1.72 21.40 15.87
C ARG A 331 -1.79 20.64 14.56
N ILE A 332 -2.82 19.81 14.40
CA ILE A 332 -3.15 19.13 13.15
C ILE A 332 -4.58 19.50 12.77
N THR A 333 -4.77 19.94 11.53
CA THR A 333 -6.09 20.23 10.97
C THR A 333 -6.29 19.48 9.66
N ASN A 334 -7.54 19.27 9.27
CA ASN A 334 -7.84 18.89 7.89
C ASN A 334 -7.74 20.10 6.94
N ALA A 335 -7.84 19.88 5.63
CA ALA A 335 -7.77 20.97 4.65
C ALA A 335 -8.90 22.01 4.77
N ARG A 336 -9.98 21.71 5.51
CA ARG A 336 -11.09 22.65 5.79
C ARG A 336 -10.88 23.47 7.05
N GLY A 337 -9.76 23.26 7.76
CA GLY A 337 -9.43 23.97 9.00
C GLY A 337 -10.00 23.35 10.27
N GLU A 338 -10.70 22.22 10.19
CA GLU A 338 -11.22 21.51 11.37
C GLU A 338 -10.05 20.89 12.15
N SER A 339 -10.00 21.14 13.46
CA SER A 339 -8.94 20.64 14.34
C SER A 339 -9.09 19.14 14.59
N LEU A 340 -8.02 18.39 14.32
CA LEU A 340 -7.92 16.94 14.58
C LEU A 340 -7.05 16.64 15.80
N TYR A 341 -6.18 17.58 16.15
CA TYR A 341 -5.30 17.54 17.31
C TYR A 341 -4.86 18.96 17.61
N GLU A 342 -4.87 19.31 18.88
CA GLU A 342 -4.34 20.58 19.38
C GLU A 342 -3.67 20.30 20.71
N LYS A 343 -2.43 20.74 20.84
CA LYS A 343 -1.69 20.66 22.09
C LYS A 343 -2.19 21.76 23.03
N VAL A 344 -2.37 21.42 24.30
CA VAL A 344 -2.66 22.42 25.34
C VAL A 344 -1.38 23.19 25.63
N ASN A 345 -1.43 24.52 25.51
CA ASN A 345 -0.28 25.38 25.80
C ASN A 345 0.01 25.38 27.31
N SER A 346 1.26 25.23 27.71
CA SER A 346 1.73 25.61 29.04
C SER A 346 2.20 27.07 29.00
N VAL A 347 1.94 27.81 30.09
CA VAL A 347 2.23 29.26 30.21
C VAL A 347 3.59 29.49 30.90
N ASP A 348 4.37 28.42 31.08
CA ASP A 348 5.60 28.46 31.85
C ASP A 348 6.74 29.08 31.04
N GLU A 349 7.70 29.71 31.73
CA GLU A 349 8.90 30.26 31.09
C GLU A 349 9.71 29.14 30.39
N PRO A 350 10.24 29.42 29.18
CA PRO A 350 10.90 28.39 28.38
C PRO A 350 12.17 27.90 29.07
N HIS A 351 12.28 26.58 29.24
CA HIS A 351 13.48 25.94 29.79
C HIS A 351 14.21 25.16 28.70
N MET A 352 15.17 25.84 28.09
CA MET A 352 15.86 25.38 26.89
C MET A 352 16.99 24.40 27.23
N VAL A 353 16.98 23.25 26.56
CA VAL A 353 17.97 22.19 26.74
C VAL A 353 18.39 21.64 25.38
N GLU A 354 19.70 21.43 25.21
CA GLU A 354 20.25 20.74 24.05
C GLU A 354 20.64 19.31 24.39
N TYR A 355 20.41 18.40 23.46
CA TYR A 355 20.83 17.02 23.51
C TYR A 355 21.73 16.71 22.33
N VAL A 356 22.99 16.39 22.61
CA VAL A 356 23.98 16.04 21.60
C VAL A 356 24.07 14.52 21.49
N PHE A 357 23.92 14.01 20.28
CA PHE A 357 24.08 12.60 19.96
C PHE A 357 25.55 12.29 19.67
N LYS A 358 26.16 11.44 20.50
CA LYS A 358 27.55 10.97 20.36
C LYS A 358 27.66 9.54 20.87
N ASN A 359 28.45 8.70 20.19
CA ASN A 359 28.71 7.30 20.59
C ASN A 359 27.43 6.47 20.87
N GLY A 360 26.39 6.65 20.06
CA GLY A 360 25.17 5.86 20.20
C GLY A 360 24.16 6.34 21.25
N LYS A 361 24.44 7.43 21.98
CA LYS A 361 23.59 7.96 23.07
C LYS A 361 23.38 9.47 22.96
N PHE A 362 22.26 9.96 23.50
CA PHE A 362 22.02 11.39 23.69
C PHE A 362 22.59 11.86 25.03
N ILE A 363 23.36 12.93 25.00
CA ILE A 363 23.98 13.56 26.16
C ILE A 363 23.35 14.94 26.33
N ARG A 364 22.77 15.21 27.50
CA ARG A 364 22.15 16.50 27.82
C ARG A 364 23.23 17.56 28.06
N ARG A 365 23.06 18.74 27.47
CA ARG A 365 23.81 19.96 27.74
C ARG A 365 22.84 21.01 28.28
N GLU A 366 23.08 21.47 29.50
CA GLU A 366 22.33 22.57 30.11
C GLU A 366 22.98 23.91 29.73
N GLY A 367 22.15 24.95 29.56
CA GLY A 367 22.63 26.33 29.39
C GLY A 367 22.97 26.71 27.94
N VAL A 368 21.98 26.66 27.05
CA VAL A 368 22.13 27.20 25.69
C VAL A 368 21.36 28.51 25.64
N SER A 369 22.11 29.61 25.54
CA SER A 369 21.61 30.99 25.43
C SER A 369 21.14 31.31 24.03
#